data_AF-R0KXU9-F1
#
_entry.id   AF-R0KXU9-F1
#
_cell.length_a   1.000
_cell.length_b   1.000
_cell.length_c   1.000
_cell.angle_alpha   90.00
_cell.angle_beta   90.00
_cell.angle_gamma   90.00
#
_symmetry.space_group_name_H-M   'P 1'
#
loop_
_entity.id
_entity.type
_entity.pdbx_description
1 polymer ?
#
loop_
_entity_poly.entity_id
_entity_poly.type
_entity_poly.pdbx_seq_one_letter_code
_entity_poly.pdbx_strand_id
1 'polypeptide(L)'
;MDFTTILTTTLKKSATFNAVGEYIGDNEISKMVTDILEVIKSSKPEDHEEDIAVYIIETFEFFDIEIDFKEAEDLARIIKWEYDEFRVGKFDTYKSIVGTKQPEHKIVGESSSEED
;
A
#
# COMPACT_ATOMS: atom_id res chain seq x y z
N MET A 1 7.07 -15.12 8.57
CA MET A 1 7.20 -14.01 7.62
C MET A 1 7.22 -12.74 8.45
N ASP A 2 8.27 -11.94 8.35
CA ASP A 2 8.37 -10.68 9.08
C ASP A 2 7.63 -9.55 8.34
N PHE A 3 7.38 -8.44 9.04
CA PHE A 3 6.67 -7.30 8.47
C PHE A 3 7.45 -6.63 7.32
N THR A 4 8.79 -6.66 7.37
CA THR A 4 9.65 -6.22 6.26
C THR A 4 9.36 -6.98 4.97
N THR A 5 9.15 -8.30 5.03
CA THR A 5 8.80 -9.11 3.86
C THR A 5 7.42 -8.78 3.31
N ILE A 6 6.45 -8.56 4.21
CA ILE A 6 5.08 -8.17 3.86
C ILE A 6 5.11 -6.84 3.13
N LEU A 7 5.69 -5.82 3.75
CA LEU A 7 5.74 -4.46 3.20
C LEU A 7 6.49 -4.43 1.86
N THR A 8 7.61 -5.14 1.74
CA THR A 8 8.33 -5.28 0.45
C THR A 8 7.43 -5.87 -0.63
N THR A 9 6.62 -6.87 -0.30
CA THR A 9 5.69 -7.51 -1.24
C THR A 9 4.58 -6.54 -1.65
N THR A 10 4.05 -5.76 -0.71
CA THR A 10 3.00 -4.76 -0.94
C THR A 10 3.48 -3.65 -1.86
N LEU A 11 4.66 -3.06 -1.55
CA LEU A 11 5.26 -2.03 -2.39
C LEU A 11 5.53 -2.56 -3.80
N LYS A 12 6.16 -3.73 -3.94
CA LYS A 12 6.41 -4.33 -5.28
C LYS A 12 5.14 -4.68 -6.06
N LYS A 13 3.98 -4.81 -5.42
CA LYS A 13 2.69 -5.05 -6.10
C LYS A 13 1.94 -3.77 -6.42
N SER A 14 2.26 -2.65 -5.78
CA SER A 14 1.64 -1.37 -6.06
C SER A 14 1.99 -0.93 -7.49
N ALA A 15 0.99 -0.45 -8.24
CA ALA A 15 1.19 0.06 -9.59
C ALA A 15 2.13 1.28 -9.56
N THR A 16 1.95 2.15 -8.57
CA THR A 16 2.76 3.35 -8.34
C THR A 16 4.23 3.00 -8.12
N PHE A 17 4.50 1.96 -7.34
CA PHE A 17 5.88 1.49 -7.11
C PHE A 17 6.45 0.67 -8.26
N ASN A 18 5.63 -0.03 -9.05
CA ASN A 18 6.13 -0.68 -10.26
C ASN A 18 6.56 0.34 -11.31
N ALA A 19 5.83 1.45 -11.44
CA ALA A 19 6.20 2.54 -12.35
C ALA A 19 7.54 3.18 -11.98
N VAL A 20 7.84 3.27 -10.68
CA VAL A 20 9.06 3.90 -10.16
C VAL A 20 10.20 2.90 -9.93
N GLY A 21 9.88 1.64 -9.65
CA GLY A 21 10.82 0.57 -9.31
C GLY A 21 11.85 0.30 -10.41
N GLU A 22 11.50 0.56 -11.67
CA GLU A 22 12.45 0.50 -12.80
C GLU A 22 13.55 1.57 -12.72
N TYR A 23 13.28 2.69 -12.05
CA TYR A 23 14.19 3.84 -11.92
C TYR A 23 15.00 3.79 -10.62
N ILE A 24 14.39 3.37 -9.51
CA ILE A 24 15.00 3.43 -8.16
C ILE A 24 15.71 2.12 -7.77
N GLY A 25 15.36 0.99 -8.39
CA GLY A 25 15.97 -0.32 -8.14
C GLY A 25 15.63 -0.93 -6.77
N ASP A 26 16.01 -2.21 -6.59
CA ASP A 26 15.66 -3.01 -5.40
C ASP A 26 16.26 -2.49 -4.08
N ASN A 27 17.41 -1.81 -4.15
CA ASN A 27 18.08 -1.25 -2.97
C ASN A 27 17.27 -0.09 -2.37
N GLU A 28 16.68 0.78 -3.20
CA GLU A 28 15.84 1.87 -2.73
C GLU A 28 14.53 1.34 -2.14
N ILE A 29 13.93 0.30 -2.72
CA ILE A 29 12.75 -0.36 -2.12
C ILE A 29 13.07 -0.85 -0.70
N SER A 30 14.23 -1.47 -0.49
CA SER A 30 14.64 -1.97 0.82
C SER A 30 14.86 -0.83 1.83
N LYS A 31 15.39 0.31 1.36
CA LYS A 31 15.54 1.52 2.16
C LYS A 31 14.18 2.12 2.51
N MET A 32 13.27 2.24 1.55
CA MET A 32 11.91 2.74 1.78
C MET A 32 11.14 1.89 2.79
N VAL A 33 11.27 0.56 2.72
CA VAL A 33 10.72 -0.34 3.74
C VAL A 33 11.28 -0.01 5.11
N THR A 34 12.58 0.25 5.23
CA THR A 34 13.22 0.60 6.50
C THR A 34 12.73 1.95 7.02
N ASP A 35 12.70 2.96 6.17
CA ASP A 35 12.30 4.32 6.53
C ASP A 35 10.81 4.38 6.94
N ILE A 36 9.91 3.71 6.22
CA ILE A 36 8.48 3.60 6.59
C ILE A 36 8.32 2.97 7.98
N LEU A 37 9.14 1.96 8.31
CA LEU A 37 9.12 1.36 9.64
C LEU A 37 9.64 2.31 10.72
N GLU A 38 10.59 3.18 10.39
CA GLU A 38 11.05 4.23 11.31
C GLU A 38 9.96 5.27 11.53
N VAL A 39 9.30 5.74 10.45
CA VAL A 39 8.15 6.65 10.51
C VAL A 39 7.08 6.12 11.44
N ILE A 40 6.66 4.85 11.26
CA ILE A 40 5.65 4.19 12.11
C ILE A 40 6.09 4.10 13.59
N LYS A 41 7.39 3.92 13.84
CA LYS A 41 7.92 3.84 15.22
C LYS A 41 8.02 5.20 15.89
N SER A 42 8.25 6.27 15.12
CA SER A 42 8.38 7.63 15.63
C SER A 42 7.06 8.37 15.78
N SER A 43 5.99 7.89 15.15
CA SER A 43 4.66 8.51 15.11
C SER A 43 3.65 7.81 16.01
N LYS A 44 2.58 8.53 16.38
CA LYS A 44 1.47 7.93 17.14
C LYS A 44 0.56 7.13 16.20
N PRO A 45 -0.11 6.08 16.69
CA PRO A 45 -0.98 5.23 15.84
C PRO A 45 -2.03 5.98 15.02
N GLU A 46 -2.57 7.08 15.55
CA GLU A 46 -3.52 7.95 14.86
C GLU A 46 -2.91 8.74 13.69
N ASP A 47 -1.61 8.99 13.73
CA ASP A 47 -0.87 9.81 12.76
C ASP A 47 -0.20 8.93 11.66
N HIS A 48 -0.21 7.60 11.83
CA HIS A 48 0.50 6.67 10.94
C HIS A 48 0.14 6.81 9.46
N GLU A 49 -1.15 6.97 9.13
CA GLU A 49 -1.59 7.10 7.73
C GLU A 49 -1.04 8.40 7.10
N GLU A 50 -1.14 9.52 7.82
CA GLU A 50 -0.68 10.83 7.34
C GLU A 50 0.84 10.86 7.19
N ASP A 51 1.58 10.42 8.22
CA ASP A 51 3.05 10.47 8.21
C ASP A 51 3.65 9.55 7.13
N ILE A 52 3.03 8.39 6.87
CA ILE A 52 3.45 7.49 5.79
C ILE A 52 3.14 8.12 4.42
N ALA A 53 1.98 8.76 4.26
CA ALA A 53 1.62 9.44 3.01
C ALA A 53 2.59 10.57 2.69
N VAL A 54 2.94 11.40 3.68
CA VAL A 54 3.94 12.46 3.55
C VAL A 54 5.28 11.88 3.13
N TYR A 55 5.77 10.83 3.79
CA TYR A 55 7.01 10.17 3.42
C TYR A 55 7.01 9.65 1.97
N ILE A 56 5.91 9.04 1.52
CA ILE A 56 5.77 8.56 0.14
C ILE A 56 5.88 9.72 -0.85
N ILE A 57 5.17 10.82 -0.60
CA ILE A 57 5.20 12.00 -1.47
C ILE A 57 6.62 12.57 -1.54
N GLU A 58 7.25 12.82 -0.39
CA GLU A 58 8.62 13.36 -0.34
C GLU A 58 9.63 12.46 -1.05
N THR A 59 9.45 11.14 -0.96
CA THR A 59 10.33 10.18 -1.66
C THR A 59 10.13 10.24 -3.17
N PHE A 60 8.90 10.33 -3.64
CA PHE A 60 8.61 10.42 -5.07
C PHE A 60 9.09 11.76 -5.65
N GLU A 61 8.89 12.87 -4.93
CA GLU A 61 9.43 14.18 -5.28
C GLU A 61 10.97 14.17 -5.35
N PHE A 62 11.65 13.47 -4.44
CA PHE A 62 13.11 13.31 -4.47
C PHE A 62 13.60 12.66 -5.77
N PHE A 63 12.80 11.78 -6.38
CA PHE A 63 13.10 11.13 -7.66
C PHE A 63 12.56 11.89 -8.88
N ASP A 64 12.04 13.12 -8.70
CA ASP A 64 11.40 13.93 -9.75
C ASP A 64 10.17 13.24 -10.37
N ILE A 65 9.40 12.54 -9.52
CA ILE A 65 8.20 11.80 -9.92
C ILE A 65 6.98 12.42 -9.24
N GLU A 66 6.03 12.86 -10.06
CA GLU A 66 4.76 13.37 -9.60
C GLU A 66 3.84 12.22 -9.19
N ILE A 67 3.30 12.28 -7.97
CA ILE A 67 2.30 11.36 -7.43
C ILE A 67 1.10 12.17 -6.94
N ASP A 68 -0.11 11.68 -7.23
CA ASP A 68 -1.32 12.27 -6.65
C ASP A 68 -1.33 12.03 -5.14
N PHE A 69 -1.62 13.07 -4.36
CA PHE A 69 -1.80 12.98 -2.91
C PHE A 69 -2.74 11.83 -2.51
N LYS A 70 -3.82 11.64 -3.28
CA LYS A 70 -4.78 10.55 -3.03
C LYS A 70 -4.15 9.16 -3.22
N GLU A 71 -3.26 8.98 -4.20
CA GLU A 71 -2.56 7.71 -4.39
C GLU A 71 -1.60 7.42 -3.23
N ALA A 72 -0.91 8.45 -2.74
CA ALA A 72 -0.05 8.33 -1.56
C ALA A 72 -0.86 7.96 -0.30
N GLU A 73 -2.00 8.60 -0.08
CA GLU A 73 -2.92 8.27 1.02
C GLU A 73 -3.45 6.84 0.93
N ASP A 74 -3.90 6.41 -0.26
CA ASP A 74 -4.43 5.06 -0.46
C ASP A 74 -3.37 4.00 -0.17
N LEU A 75 -2.12 4.25 -0.57
CA LEU A 75 -1.00 3.36 -0.25
C LEU A 75 -0.66 3.38 1.24
N ALA A 76 -0.61 4.56 1.86
CA ALA A 76 -0.35 4.71 3.29
C ALA A 76 -1.40 3.98 4.14
N ARG A 77 -2.67 4.04 3.75
CA ARG A 77 -3.77 3.33 4.41
C ARG A 77 -3.58 1.81 4.35
N ILE A 78 -3.16 1.27 3.21
CA ILE A 78 -2.86 -0.15 3.06
C ILE A 78 -1.70 -0.55 3.99
N ILE A 79 -0.62 0.23 4.01
CA ILE A 79 0.55 -0.04 4.85
C ILE A 79 0.19 0.00 6.33
N LYS A 80 -0.56 1.02 6.77
CA LYS A 80 -1.04 1.14 8.14
C LYS A 80 -1.89 -0.08 8.53
N TRP A 81 -2.81 -0.48 7.66
CA TRP A 81 -3.65 -1.64 7.90
C TRP A 81 -2.83 -2.93 8.04
N GLU A 82 -1.84 -3.15 7.16
CA GLU A 82 -0.94 -4.30 7.26
C GLU A 82 -0.11 -4.27 8.55
N TYR A 83 0.34 -3.08 8.98
CA TYR A 83 1.04 -2.93 10.25
C TYR A 83 0.14 -3.25 11.46
N ASP A 84 -1.09 -2.75 11.46
CA ASP A 84 -2.07 -3.00 12.51
C ASP A 84 -2.38 -4.51 12.62
N GLU A 85 -2.62 -5.19 11.50
CA GLU A 85 -2.84 -6.65 11.43
C GLU A 85 -1.62 -7.45 11.90
N PHE A 86 -0.41 -7.00 11.57
CA PHE A 86 0.85 -7.59 12.04
C PHE A 86 0.99 -7.51 13.55
N ARG A 87 0.72 -6.33 14.13
CA ARG A 87 0.83 -6.10 15.58
C ARG A 87 -0.11 -6.97 16.40
N VAL A 88 -1.31 -7.23 15.90
CA VAL A 88 -2.31 -8.05 16.60
C VAL A 88 -2.19 -9.55 16.31
N GLY A 89 -1.22 -9.96 15.48
CA GLY A 89 -0.98 -11.36 15.14
C GLY A 89 -2.08 -11.99 14.28
N LYS A 90 -2.87 -11.19 13.54
CA LYS A 90 -4.02 -11.66 12.73
C LYS A 90 -3.67 -11.92 11.26
N PHE A 91 -2.39 -11.97 10.91
CA PHE A 91 -1.91 -12.09 9.52
C PHE A 91 -2.48 -13.28 8.72
N ASP A 92 -2.93 -14.34 9.37
CA ASP A 92 -3.61 -15.45 8.67
C ASP A 92 -4.95 -15.02 8.03
N THR A 93 -5.62 -14.01 8.58
CA THR A 93 -6.84 -13.40 8.02
C THR A 93 -6.56 -12.68 6.70
N TYR A 94 -5.42 -11.97 6.61
CA TYR A 94 -4.95 -11.29 5.41
C TYR A 94 -4.72 -12.27 4.25
N LYS A 95 -4.08 -13.42 4.50
CA LYS A 95 -3.88 -14.47 3.50
C LYS A 95 -5.19 -14.97 2.90
N SER A 96 -6.23 -15.09 3.74
CA SER A 96 -7.57 -15.48 3.29
C SER A 96 -8.18 -14.41 2.39
N ILE A 97 -8.08 -13.13 2.74
CA ILE A 97 -8.72 -12.01 2.03
C ILE A 97 -7.97 -11.65 0.73
N VAL A 98 -6.65 -11.50 0.76
CA VAL A 98 -5.86 -11.16 -0.43
C VAL A 98 -5.74 -12.37 -1.38
N GLY A 99 -5.87 -13.59 -0.86
CA GLY A 99 -6.00 -14.81 -1.66
C GLY A 99 -7.39 -15.05 -2.24
N THR A 100 -8.44 -14.41 -1.71
CA THR A 100 -9.79 -14.44 -2.30
C THR A 100 -10.05 -13.15 -3.03
N LYS A 101 -9.86 -13.19 -4.36
CA LYS A 101 -10.40 -12.28 -5.39
C LYS A 101 -10.56 -10.80 -4.98
N GLN A 102 -9.85 -9.91 -5.68
CA GLN A 102 -10.21 -8.50 -5.79
C GLN A 102 -11.75 -8.35 -5.85
N PRO A 103 -12.36 -7.44 -5.08
CA PRO A 103 -13.80 -7.22 -5.15
C PRO A 103 -14.17 -6.98 -6.61
N GLU A 104 -15.02 -7.84 -7.16
CA GLU A 104 -15.50 -7.69 -8.53
C GLU A 104 -16.16 -6.31 -8.63
N HIS A 105 -15.60 -5.46 -9.48
CA HIS A 105 -16.20 -4.19 -9.84
C HIS A 105 -17.57 -4.52 -10.46
N LYS A 106 -18.65 -4.38 -9.71
CA LYS A 106 -19.99 -4.41 -10.29
C LYS A 106 -20.12 -3.17 -11.16
N ILE A 107 -19.93 -3.33 -12.46
CA ILE A 107 -20.43 -2.37 -13.45
C ILE A 107 -21.95 -2.42 -13.30
N VAL A 108 -22.54 -1.40 -12.68
CA VAL A 108 -23.99 -1.23 -12.65
C VAL A 108 -24.39 -0.77 -14.04
N GLY A 109 -24.83 -1.72 -14.86
CA GLY A 109 -25.25 -1.42 -16.22
C GLY A 109 -25.59 -2.67 -16.99
N GLU A 110 -26.73 -3.27 -16.68
CA GLU A 110 -27.59 -3.93 -17.67
C GLU A 110 -28.94 -4.22 -16.99
N SER A 111 -29.91 -3.33 -17.21
CA SER A 111 -31.31 -3.71 -17.09
C SER A 111 -31.60 -4.65 -18.25
N SER A 112 -31.62 -5.95 -17.95
CA SER A 112 -32.09 -6.97 -18.88
C SER A 112 -33.54 -6.67 -19.25
N SER A 113 -33.77 -6.53 -20.55
CA SER A 113 -35.08 -6.75 -21.16
C SER A 113 -35.52 -8.17 -20.85
N GLU A 114 -36.70 -8.33 -20.26
CA GLU A 114 -37.46 -9.59 -20.32
C GLU A 114 -38.73 -9.31 -21.11
N GLU A 115 -38.84 -10.02 -22.22
CA GLU A 115 -40.00 -10.09 -23.10
C GLU A 115 -41.14 -10.83 -22.37
N ASP A 116 -42.35 -10.25 -22.43
CA ASP A 116 -43.61 -10.97 -22.65
C ASP A 116 -44.56 -10.05 -23.44
#